data_AF-A0AAV6YAT8-F1
#
_entry.id   AF-A0AAV6YAT8-F1
#
_cell.length_a   1.000
_cell.length_b   1.000
_cell.length_c   1.000
_cell.angle_alpha   90.00
_cell.angle_beta   90.00
_cell.angle_gamma   90.00
#
_symmetry.space_group_name_H-M   'P 1'
#
loop_
_entity.id
_entity.type
_entity.pdbx_description
1 polymer ?
#
loop_
_entity_poly.entity_id
_entity_poly.type
_entity_poly.pdbx_seq_one_letter_code
_entity_poly.pdbx_strand_id
1 'polypeptide(L)'
;MLMFQLSLQFPADPVYLLTAAPLIKAVTNLRQVSRTLEEFDVEEQTSGALQSHYPNIKVVHSAVKELKAAEQTLVTEDGTCYHYEQLCVCTGARPRLILEGSRYVLGIRDTDSAQVSAPP
;
A
#
# COMPACT_ATOMS: atom_id res chain seq x y z
N MET A 1 6.79 5.92 1.35
CA MET A 1 8.13 6.17 1.94
C MET A 1 8.90 4.88 2.23
N LEU A 2 8.36 3.93 3.03
CA LEU A 2 9.13 2.73 3.43
C LEU A 2 9.57 1.84 2.25
N MET A 3 8.68 1.52 1.30
CA MET A 3 9.03 0.68 0.15
C MET A 3 10.14 1.26 -0.73
N PHE A 4 10.12 2.57 -0.93
CA PHE A 4 11.14 3.27 -1.68
C PHE A 4 12.52 3.10 -1.03
N GLN A 5 12.60 3.31 0.28
CA GLN A 5 13.85 3.13 1.03
C GLN A 5 14.34 1.68 0.96
N LEU A 6 13.45 0.70 1.08
CA LEU A 6 13.81 -0.72 0.93
C LEU A 6 14.36 -1.03 -0.46
N SER A 7 13.74 -0.51 -1.51
CA SER A 7 14.23 -0.71 -2.89
C SER A 7 15.60 -0.07 -3.13
N LEU A 8 15.86 1.11 -2.56
CA LEU A 8 17.17 1.76 -2.67
C LEU A 8 18.27 1.07 -1.86
N GLN A 9 17.95 0.59 -0.65
CA GLN A 9 18.93 -0.05 0.23
C GLN A 9 19.21 -1.50 -0.17
N PHE A 10 18.21 -2.19 -0.74
CA PHE A 10 18.25 -3.61 -1.09
C PHE A 10 17.78 -3.85 -2.53
N PRO A 11 18.48 -3.30 -3.55
CA PRO A 11 18.04 -3.37 -4.95
C PRO A 11 18.08 -4.79 -5.54
N ALA A 12 18.84 -5.70 -4.93
CA ALA A 12 18.94 -7.10 -5.36
C ALA A 12 17.82 -7.99 -4.77
N ASP A 13 17.21 -7.57 -3.67
CA ASP A 13 16.21 -8.36 -2.96
C ASP A 13 14.80 -8.09 -3.50
N PRO A 14 14.01 -9.13 -3.78
CA PRO A 14 12.65 -8.96 -4.25
C PRO A 14 11.75 -8.44 -3.13
N VAL A 15 11.06 -7.34 -3.38
CA VAL A 15 10.10 -6.73 -2.44
C VAL A 15 8.69 -6.89 -2.98
N TYR A 16 7.82 -7.56 -2.23
CA TYR A 16 6.41 -7.73 -2.60
C TYR A 16 5.54 -6.70 -1.88
N LEU A 17 4.76 -5.93 -2.65
CA LEU A 17 3.69 -5.07 -2.14
C LEU A 17 2.35 -5.71 -2.44
N LEU A 18 1.67 -6.16 -1.39
CA LEU A 18 0.29 -6.62 -1.48
C LEU A 18 -0.65 -5.45 -1.17
N THR A 19 -1.54 -5.14 -2.10
CA THR A 19 -2.53 -4.06 -1.95
C THR A 19 -3.90 -4.50 -2.46
N ALA A 20 -4.96 -4.09 -1.75
CA ALA A 20 -6.34 -4.25 -2.21
C ALA A 20 -6.81 -3.06 -3.07
N ALA A 21 -6.04 -1.97 -3.10
CA ALA A 21 -6.36 -0.76 -3.86
C ALA A 21 -5.63 -0.72 -5.21
N PRO A 22 -6.30 -0.29 -6.30
CA PRO A 22 -5.70 -0.23 -7.63
C PRO A 22 -4.65 0.88 -7.79
N LEU A 23 -4.79 1.96 -7.01
CA LEU A 23 -3.88 3.10 -6.98
C LEU A 23 -2.96 3.02 -5.77
N ILE A 24 -1.68 3.33 -5.99
CA ILE A 24 -0.64 3.29 -4.97
C ILE A 24 -0.10 4.69 -4.79
N LYS A 25 -0.03 5.16 -3.54
CA LYS A 25 0.63 6.43 -3.22
C LYS A 25 2.14 6.23 -3.27
N ALA A 26 2.75 6.73 -4.34
CA ALA A 26 4.18 6.67 -4.59
C ALA A 26 4.84 7.98 -4.22
N VAL A 27 6.09 7.90 -3.75
CA VAL A 27 6.93 9.08 -3.53
C VAL A 27 7.65 9.38 -4.84
N THR A 28 7.55 10.61 -5.32
CA THR A 28 8.20 11.11 -6.54
C THR A 28 9.09 12.31 -6.23
N ASN A 29 9.97 12.66 -7.17
CA ASN A 29 10.77 13.89 -7.14
C ASN A 29 11.61 14.11 -5.87
N LEU A 30 12.15 13.04 -5.28
CA LEU A 30 12.98 13.16 -4.08
C LEU A 30 14.24 13.99 -4.37
N ARG A 31 14.40 15.10 -3.64
CA ARG A 31 15.55 15.99 -3.69
C ARG A 31 16.12 16.18 -2.30
N GLN A 32 17.40 15.84 -2.14
CA GLN A 32 18.14 16.16 -0.92
C GLN A 32 18.61 17.62 -1.01
N VAL A 33 17.95 18.50 -0.27
CA VAL A 33 18.25 19.94 -0.25
C VAL A 33 19.36 20.25 0.78
N SER A 34 19.42 19.49 1.87
CA SER A 34 20.51 19.56 2.84
C SER A 34 20.76 18.21 3.52
N ARG A 35 21.71 18.15 4.45
CA ARG A 35 22.01 16.93 5.21
C ARG A 35 20.82 16.42 6.02
N THR A 36 19.85 17.28 6.35
CA THR A 36 18.66 16.94 7.14
C THR A 36 17.35 17.32 6.46
N LEU A 37 17.38 17.89 5.24
CA LEU A 37 16.19 18.35 4.55
C LEU A 37 16.05 17.64 3.21
N GLU A 38 14.96 16.90 3.09
CA GLU A 38 14.52 16.21 1.88
C GLU A 38 13.18 16.79 1.46
N GLU A 39 13.05 17.02 0.16
CA GLU A 39 11.81 17.45 -0.48
C GLU A 39 11.36 16.34 -1.41
N PHE A 40 10.07 16.01 -1.41
CA PHE A 40 9.49 14.99 -2.27
C PHE A 40 8.02 15.26 -2.48
N ASP A 41 7.51 14.77 -3.61
CA ASP A 41 6.10 14.78 -3.93
C ASP A 41 5.47 13.42 -3.59
N VAL A 42 4.16 13.42 -3.31
CA VAL A 42 3.39 12.18 -3.14
C VAL A 42 2.30 12.17 -4.19
N GLU A 43 2.39 11.23 -5.12
CA GLU A 43 1.49 11.09 -6.25
C GLU A 43 0.82 9.71 -6.25
N GLU A 44 -0.39 9.63 -6.78
CA GLU A 44 -1.05 8.36 -7.03
C GLU A 44 -0.56 7.78 -8.36
N GLN A 45 0.04 6.59 -8.30
CA GLN A 45 0.60 5.89 -9.44
C GLN A 45 -0.01 4.50 -9.60
N THR A 46 -0.01 4.04 -10.85
CA THR A 46 -0.36 2.66 -11.17
C THR A 46 0.79 1.73 -10.79
N SER A 47 0.45 0.47 -10.56
CA SER A 47 1.44 -0.58 -10.30
C SER A 47 2.55 -0.68 -11.37
N GLY A 48 2.22 -0.46 -12.65
CA GLY A 48 3.20 -0.53 -13.75
C GLY A 48 4.23 0.60 -13.72
N ALA A 49 3.80 1.82 -13.39
CA ALA A 49 4.70 2.96 -13.25
C ALA A 49 5.71 2.75 -12.10
N LEU A 50 5.23 2.24 -10.96
CA LEU A 50 6.08 1.95 -9.81
C LEU A 50 7.12 0.86 -10.12
N GLN A 51 6.71 -0.24 -10.76
CA GLN A 51 7.61 -1.34 -11.12
C GLN A 51 8.64 -0.94 -12.17
N SER A 52 8.30 0.01 -13.05
CA SER A 52 9.26 0.54 -14.04
C SER A 52 10.37 1.36 -13.38
N HIS A 53 10.05 2.11 -12.33
CA HIS A 53 11.04 2.86 -11.55
C HIS A 53 11.85 1.98 -10.59
N TYR A 54 11.24 0.92 -10.05
CA TYR A 54 11.84 0.03 -9.06
C TYR A 54 11.65 -1.44 -9.46
N PRO A 55 12.56 -2.00 -10.28
CA PRO A 55 12.39 -3.32 -10.88
C PRO A 55 12.39 -4.48 -9.87
N ASN A 56 12.92 -4.27 -8.66
CA ASN A 56 12.89 -5.27 -7.60
C ASN A 56 11.57 -5.27 -6.81
N ILE A 57 10.69 -4.29 -7.04
CA ILE A 57 9.36 -4.26 -6.43
C ILE A 57 8.38 -5.02 -7.32
N LYS A 58 7.60 -5.92 -6.71
CA LYS A 58 6.47 -6.61 -7.35
C LYS A 58 5.19 -6.22 -6.65
N VAL A 59 4.24 -5.66 -7.40
CA VAL A 59 2.93 -5.31 -6.86
C VAL A 59 1.96 -6.46 -7.12
N VAL A 60 1.31 -6.91 -6.06
CA VAL A 60 0.25 -7.91 -6.07
C VAL A 60 -1.05 -7.23 -5.68
N HIS A 61 -2.01 -7.21 -6.59
CA HIS A 61 -3.36 -6.70 -6.34
C HIS A 61 -4.22 -7.81 -5.74
N SER A 62 -4.11 -8.00 -4.44
CA SER A 62 -4.96 -8.93 -3.69
C SER A 62 -5.03 -8.52 -2.22
N ALA A 63 -6.19 -8.69 -1.61
CA ALA A 63 -6.36 -8.50 -0.18
C ALA A 63 -5.79 -9.70 0.58
N VAL A 64 -5.13 -9.43 1.70
CA VAL A 64 -4.64 -10.45 2.62
C VAL A 64 -5.80 -10.92 3.49
N LYS A 65 -6.06 -12.22 3.49
CA LYS A 65 -7.09 -12.87 4.31
C LYS A 65 -6.55 -13.33 5.66
N GLU A 66 -5.35 -13.92 5.66
CA GLU A 66 -4.77 -14.55 6.85
C GLU A 66 -3.25 -14.33 6.92
N LEU A 67 -2.75 -14.09 8.13
CA LEU A 67 -1.32 -14.08 8.45
C LEU A 67 -0.99 -15.25 9.38
N LYS A 68 -0.26 -16.23 8.87
CA LYS A 68 0.26 -17.37 9.63
C LYS A 68 1.69 -17.06 10.07
N ALA A 69 1.83 -16.27 11.13
CA ALA A 69 3.12 -15.73 11.56
C ALA A 69 4.13 -16.83 11.95
N ALA A 70 3.67 -17.93 12.57
CA ALA A 70 4.53 -19.05 12.94
C ALA A 70 5.12 -19.79 11.73
N GLU A 71 4.40 -19.78 10.61
CA GLU A 71 4.80 -20.40 9.35
C GLU A 71 5.43 -19.37 8.39
N GLN A 72 5.58 -18.11 8.83
CA GLN A 72 6.00 -16.97 8.03
C GLN A 72 5.30 -16.90 6.66
N THR A 73 3.97 -17.09 6.69
CA THR A 73 3.16 -17.22 5.48
C THR A 73 1.96 -16.29 5.52
N LEU A 74 1.69 -15.63 4.39
CA LEU A 74 0.48 -14.84 4.12
C LEU A 74 -0.43 -15.61 3.16
N VAL A 75 -1.74 -15.59 3.42
CA VAL A 75 -2.75 -16.14 2.52
C VAL A 75 -3.64 -15.00 2.03
N THR A 76 -3.78 -14.88 0.73
CA THR A 76 -4.63 -13.88 0.09
C THR A 76 -6.06 -14.39 -0.12
N GLU A 77 -7.00 -13.49 -0.46
CA GLU A 77 -8.41 -13.84 -0.67
C GLU A 77 -8.63 -14.87 -1.79
N ASP A 78 -7.78 -14.86 -2.82
CA ASP A 78 -7.74 -15.84 -3.90
C ASP A 78 -7.10 -17.19 -3.51
N GLY A 79 -6.64 -17.33 -2.26
CA GLY A 79 -6.03 -18.55 -1.73
C GLY A 79 -4.53 -18.70 -2.02
N THR A 80 -3.92 -17.74 -2.72
CA THR A 80 -2.48 -17.73 -2.99
C THR A 80 -1.70 -17.54 -1.68
N CYS A 81 -0.60 -18.28 -1.54
CA CYS A 81 0.27 -18.24 -0.37
C CYS A 81 1.60 -17.55 -0.69
N TYR A 82 2.05 -16.67 0.21
CA TYR A 82 3.32 -15.94 0.10
C TYR A 82 4.15 -16.18 1.36
N HIS A 83 5.37 -16.71 1.17
CA HIS A 83 6.36 -16.81 2.24
C HIS A 83 7.18 -15.53 2.35
N TYR A 84 7.52 -15.13 3.57
CA TYR A 84 8.31 -13.93 3.83
C TYR A 84 9.44 -14.19 4.83
N GLU A 85 10.57 -13.53 4.64
CA GLU A 85 11.60 -13.45 5.68
C GLU A 85 11.32 -12.29 6.64
N GLN A 86 10.96 -11.14 6.06
CA GLN A 86 10.56 -9.94 6.78
C GLN A 86 9.18 -9.47 6.31
N LEU A 87 8.35 -9.02 7.26
CA LEU A 87 7.01 -8.52 6.98
C LEU A 87 6.84 -7.11 7.53
N CYS A 88 6.34 -6.21 6.69
CA CYS A 88 5.87 -4.89 7.12
C CYS A 88 4.35 -4.78 6.93
N VAL A 89 3.63 -4.45 7.99
CA VAL A 89 2.17 -4.31 7.99
C VAL A 89 1.79 -2.84 7.88
N CYS A 90 1.22 -2.46 6.73
CA CYS A 90 0.84 -1.08 6.40
C CYS A 90 -0.66 -0.95 6.09
N THR A 91 -1.53 -1.69 6.78
CA THR A 91 -2.98 -1.77 6.49
C THR A 91 -3.78 -0.50 6.85
N GLY A 92 -3.14 0.46 7.53
CA GLY A 92 -3.79 1.70 7.96
C GLY A 92 -4.94 1.48 8.94
N ALA A 93 -5.93 2.38 8.93
CA ALA A 93 -7.08 2.36 9.84
C ALA A 93 -8.41 2.42 9.06
N ARG A 94 -9.51 1.92 9.63
CA ARG A 94 -10.86 2.11 9.07
C ARG A 94 -11.68 3.08 9.95
N PRO A 95 -12.54 3.93 9.37
CA PRO A 95 -13.45 4.77 10.14
C PRO A 95 -14.33 3.93 11.06
N ARG A 96 -14.49 4.37 12.31
CA ARG A 96 -15.46 3.77 13.23
C ARG A 96 -16.82 4.40 12.97
N LEU A 97 -17.72 3.64 12.36
CA LEU A 97 -19.08 4.11 12.09
C LEU A 97 -19.89 4.16 13.39
N ILE A 98 -20.72 5.20 13.52
CA ILE A 98 -21.66 5.34 14.64
C ILE A 98 -22.79 4.30 14.54
N LEU A 99 -23.13 3.91 13.30
CA LEU A 99 -24.10 2.87 12.99
C LEU A 99 -23.64 2.10 11.76
N GLU A 100 -23.23 0.85 11.95
CA GLU A 100 -22.85 -0.03 10.84
C GLU A 100 -24.07 -0.43 10.00
N GLY A 101 -23.89 -0.57 8.69
CA GLY A 101 -24.96 -1.00 7.76
C GLY A 101 -26.02 0.05 7.42
N SER A 102 -25.94 1.26 7.99
CA SER A 102 -26.87 2.34 7.64
C SER A 102 -26.50 3.00 6.31
N ARG A 103 -27.46 3.10 5.39
CA ARG A 103 -27.32 3.86 4.13
C ARG A 103 -27.12 5.37 4.33
N TYR A 104 -27.37 5.87 5.54
CA TYR A 104 -27.30 7.30 5.87
C TYR A 104 -26.03 7.68 6.63
N VAL A 105 -25.18 6.71 6.97
CA VAL A 105 -23.95 6.94 7.74
C VAL A 105 -22.77 6.50 6.88
N LEU A 106 -21.92 7.46 6.52
CA LEU A 106 -20.73 7.24 5.72
C LEU A 106 -19.48 7.51 6.57
N GLY A 107 -18.49 6.64 6.44
CA GLY A 107 -17.18 6.80 7.08
C GLY A 107 -16.21 7.41 6.08
N ILE A 108 -15.62 8.54 6.42
CA ILE A 108 -14.64 9.24 5.57
C ILE A 108 -13.24 9.00 6.14
N ARG A 109 -12.29 8.60 5.28
CA ARG A 109 -10.88 8.39 5.60
C ARG A 109 -9.96 9.08 4.60
N ASP A 110 -10.23 8.88 3.32
CA ASP A 110 -9.39 9.26 2.18
C ASP A 110 -10.26 9.75 1.01
N THR A 111 -9.62 10.31 -0.02
CA THR A 111 -10.28 10.90 -1.20
C THR A 111 -11.29 9.96 -1.86
N ASP A 112 -11.00 8.66 -1.88
CA ASP A 112 -11.89 7.62 -2.42
C ASP A 112 -13.19 7.48 -1.62
N SER A 113 -13.10 7.51 -0.27
CA SER A 113 -14.27 7.44 0.60
C SER A 113 -15.22 8.65 0.47
N ALA A 114 -14.72 9.78 -0.03
CA ALA A 114 -15.51 10.97 -0.31
C ALA A 114 -16.25 10.88 -1.67
N GLN A 115 -15.69 10.20 -2.68
CA GLN A 115 -16.31 10.11 -4.01
C GLN A 115 -17.57 9.22 -4.04
N VAL A 116 -17.65 8.21 -3.16
CA VAL A 116 -18.83 7.34 -3.01
C VAL A 116 -20.06 8.10 -2.48
N SER A 117 -19.90 9.35 -2.03
CA SER A 117 -20.98 10.19 -1.48
C SER A 117 -21.70 11.10 -2.47
N ALA A 118 -21.30 11.14 -3.76
CA ALA A 118 -22.02 11.93 -4.75
C ALA A 118 -23.31 11.19 -5.17
N PRO A 119 -24.51 11.76 -4.95
CA PRO A 119 -25.73 11.18 -5.52
C PRO A 119 -25.72 11.30 -7.05
N PRO A 120 -26.44 10.42 -7.78
CA PRO A 120 -26.76 10.65 -9.19
C PRO A 120 -27.61 11.92 -9.39
#